data_AF-A0A1I3NYI7-F1
#
_entry.id   AF-A0A1I3NYI7-F1
#
_cell.length_a   1.000
_cell.length_b   1.000
_cell.length_c   1.000
_cell.angle_alpha   90.00
_cell.angle_beta   90.00
_cell.angle_gamma   90.00
#
_symmetry.space_group_name_H-M   'P 1'
#
loop_
_entity.id
_entity.type
_entity.pdbx_description
1 polymer ?
#
loop_
_entity_poly.entity_id
_entity_poly.type
_entity_poly.pdbx_seq_one_letter_code
_entity_poly.pdbx_strand_id
1 'polypeptide(L)'
;MSFVARPLVEIRPVRPDPLPEVWEVGDYIVSMVWRGVIPLGRQTIRISYPTAPSGTKHLRDNGQSAMIKRWDHLIVLEPEGSGTRYTDRVVIDAGLLTLPVARFAQSFYAHRQRRWQKLVESGFAYEAG
;
A
#
# COMPACT_ATOMS: atom_id res chain seq x y z
N MET A 1 3.80 8.42 2.96
CA MET A 1 3.53 7.33 1.97
C MET A 1 4.55 7.28 0.81
N SER A 2 4.97 8.42 0.24
CA SER A 2 5.79 8.50 -0.99
C SER A 2 7.13 7.73 -0.93
N PHE A 3 7.90 7.84 0.16
CA PHE A 3 9.25 7.26 0.25
C PHE A 3 9.32 5.75 0.02
N VAL A 4 8.34 5.01 0.55
CA VAL A 4 8.34 3.54 0.49
C VAL A 4 7.83 2.99 -0.84
N ALA A 5 7.11 3.79 -1.62
CA ALA A 5 6.62 3.43 -2.95
C ALA A 5 7.59 3.85 -4.06
N ARG A 6 8.26 5.00 -3.91
CA ARG A 6 9.26 5.50 -4.86
C ARG A 6 10.52 4.59 -4.90
N PRO A 7 11.17 4.46 -6.08
CA PRO A 7 10.80 5.05 -7.37
C PRO A 7 9.83 4.20 -8.19
N LEU A 8 9.37 3.05 -7.68
CA LEU A 8 8.57 2.13 -8.48
C LEU A 8 7.18 2.67 -8.79
N VAL A 9 6.44 3.11 -7.78
CA VAL A 9 5.10 3.65 -7.97
C VAL A 9 5.05 5.04 -7.36
N GLU A 10 4.60 5.99 -8.17
CA GLU A 10 4.20 7.31 -7.72
C GLU A 10 2.68 7.31 -7.50
N ILE A 11 2.27 7.70 -6.29
CA ILE A 11 0.86 7.81 -5.90
C ILE A 11 0.54 9.29 -5.85
N ARG A 12 -0.36 9.74 -6.71
CA ARG A 12 -0.81 11.14 -6.75
C ARG A 12 -2.23 11.25 -6.20
N PRO A 13 -2.50 12.15 -5.24
CA PRO A 13 -3.85 12.41 -4.74
C PRO A 13 -4.79 12.77 -5.90
N VAL A 14 -6.03 12.30 -5.81
CA VAL A 14 -7.14 12.75 -6.66
C VAL A 14 -8.30 13.20 -5.78
N ARG A 15 -8.58 12.48 -4.69
CA ARG A 15 -9.58 12.87 -3.70
C ARG A 15 -9.35 12.16 -2.35
N PRO A 16 -9.21 12.87 -1.23
CA PRO A 16 -8.92 14.30 -1.13
C PRO A 16 -7.52 14.62 -1.71
N ASP A 17 -7.28 15.91 -1.96
CA ASP A 17 -5.97 16.43 -2.36
C ASP A 17 -5.64 17.64 -1.46
N PRO A 18 -4.65 17.56 -0.56
CA PRO A 18 -3.74 16.42 -0.36
C PRO A 18 -4.41 15.22 0.33
N LEU A 19 -3.75 14.05 0.28
CA LEU A 19 -4.12 12.91 1.14
C LEU A 19 -3.86 13.28 2.60
N PRO A 20 -4.66 12.76 3.56
CA PRO A 20 -4.48 13.08 4.96
C PRO A 20 -3.21 12.44 5.51
N GLU A 21 -2.64 13.05 6.55
CA GLU A 21 -1.54 12.48 7.31
C GLU A 21 -1.97 11.23 8.09
N VAL A 22 -3.16 11.30 8.70
CA VAL A 22 -3.81 10.19 9.40
C VAL A 22 -4.97 9.68 8.56
N TRP A 23 -4.94 8.39 8.25
CA TRP A 23 -5.97 7.76 7.42
C TRP A 23 -7.12 7.28 8.29
N GLU A 24 -8.34 7.64 7.90
CA GLU A 24 -9.57 7.23 8.56
C GLU A 24 -10.30 6.19 7.71
N VAL A 25 -11.37 5.61 8.25
CA VAL A 25 -12.24 4.72 7.47
C VAL A 25 -12.87 5.51 6.33
N GLY A 26 -12.71 5.05 5.10
CA GLY A 26 -13.26 5.73 3.93
C GLY A 26 -12.59 5.39 2.61
N ASP A 27 -13.09 6.03 1.56
CA ASP A 27 -12.59 5.87 0.19
C ASP A 27 -11.70 7.06 -0.19
N TYR A 28 -10.48 6.75 -0.65
CA TYR A 28 -9.48 7.70 -1.13
C TYR A 28 -9.17 7.38 -2.59
N ILE A 29 -9.27 8.36 -3.47
CA ILE A 29 -9.00 8.18 -4.89
C ILE A 29 -7.59 8.70 -5.18
N VAL A 30 -6.78 7.86 -5.81
CA VAL A 30 -5.43 8.19 -6.24
C VAL A 30 -5.23 7.84 -7.72
N SER A 31 -4.27 8.49 -8.36
CA SER A 31 -3.74 8.03 -9.64
C SER A 31 -2.34 7.45 -9.43
N MET A 32 -2.06 6.33 -10.09
CA MET A 32 -0.80 5.63 -9.95
C MET A 32 0.01 5.72 -11.24
N VAL A 33 1.30 6.03 -11.11
CA VAL A 33 2.24 6.08 -12.24
C VAL A 33 3.42 5.18 -11.94
N TRP A 34 3.68 4.21 -12.82
CA TRP A 34 4.84 3.34 -12.72
C TRP A 34 6.09 4.08 -13.22
N ARG A 35 7.08 4.20 -12.33
CA ARG A 35 8.36 4.90 -12.55
C ARG A 35 8.21 6.32 -13.09
N GLY A 36 7.10 7.00 -12.77
CA GLY A 36 6.80 8.36 -13.23
C GLY A 36 6.44 8.48 -14.72
N VAL A 37 6.40 7.37 -15.49
CA VAL A 37 6.19 7.40 -16.95
C VAL A 37 4.90 6.71 -17.37
N ILE A 38 4.60 5.52 -16.84
CA ILE A 38 3.50 4.68 -17.35
C ILE A 38 2.28 4.82 -16.43
N PRO A 39 1.15 5.39 -16.90
CA PRO A 39 -0.05 5.52 -16.09
C PRO A 39 -0.67 4.14 -15.84
N LEU A 40 -0.82 3.77 -14.56
CA LEU A 40 -1.52 2.55 -14.15
C LEU A 40 -3.03 2.78 -13.92
N GLY A 41 -3.48 4.03 -14.09
CA GLY A 41 -4.88 4.43 -13.92
C GLY A 41 -5.22 4.92 -12.52
N ARG A 42 -6.52 5.02 -12.25
CA ARG A 42 -7.06 5.42 -10.95
C ARG A 42 -7.32 4.18 -10.08
N GLN A 43 -6.99 4.31 -8.81
CA GLN A 43 -7.27 3.33 -7.77
C GLN A 43 -8.08 4.03 -6.68
N THR A 44 -9.21 3.42 -6.31
CA THR A 44 -9.84 3.71 -5.02
C THR A 44 -9.12 2.87 -3.98
N ILE A 45 -8.61 3.51 -2.93
CA ILE A 45 -8.12 2.89 -1.71
C ILE A 45 -9.27 2.95 -0.72
N ARG A 46 -9.74 1.80 -0.23
CA ARG A 46 -10.86 1.76 0.73
C ARG A 46 -10.37 1.26 2.08
N ILE A 47 -10.18 2.20 2.99
CA ILE A 47 -9.61 1.92 4.31
C ILE A 47 -10.68 1.40 5.27
N SER A 48 -10.32 0.31 5.95
CA SER A 48 -11.03 -0.21 7.11
C SER A 48 -10.05 -0.77 8.15
N TYR A 49 -10.49 -0.83 9.41
CA TYR A 49 -9.72 -1.37 10.54
C TYR A 49 -10.45 -2.59 11.10
N PRO A 50 -10.25 -3.79 10.53
CA PRO A 50 -10.92 -4.99 11.03
C PRO A 50 -10.41 -5.35 12.42
N THR A 51 -11.25 -6.07 13.19
CA THR A 51 -10.86 -6.57 14.51
C THR A 51 -9.53 -7.32 14.44
N ALA A 52 -8.61 -6.96 15.32
CA ALA A 52 -7.30 -7.57 15.44
C ALA A 52 -7.17 -8.27 16.80
N PRO A 53 -6.39 -9.36 16.89
CA PRO A 53 -6.00 -9.93 18.17
C PRO A 53 -5.34 -8.89 19.09
N SER A 54 -5.37 -9.14 20.41
CA SER A 54 -4.73 -8.25 21.38
C SER A 54 -3.26 -8.04 21.05
N GLY A 55 -2.80 -6.79 21.09
CA GLY A 55 -1.43 -6.40 20.76
C GLY A 55 -1.12 -6.29 19.25
N THR A 56 -2.06 -6.66 18.38
CA THR A 56 -1.91 -6.58 16.92
C THR A 56 -2.71 -5.40 16.36
N LYS A 57 -2.27 -4.83 15.24
CA LYS A 57 -3.04 -3.84 14.46
C LYS A 57 -3.28 -4.37 13.05
N HIS A 58 -4.50 -4.24 12.58
CA HIS A 58 -4.89 -4.56 11.20
C HIS A 58 -5.36 -3.30 10.48
N LEU A 59 -4.87 -3.10 9.26
CA LEU A 59 -5.32 -2.08 8.33
C LEU A 59 -5.66 -2.79 7.01
N ARG A 60 -6.85 -2.57 6.47
CA ARG A 60 -7.27 -3.19 5.22
C ARG A 60 -7.60 -2.13 4.18
N ASP A 61 -7.06 -2.33 2.99
CA ASP A 61 -7.46 -1.69 1.75
C ASP A 61 -8.22 -2.69 0.87
N ASN A 62 -9.54 -2.57 0.80
CA ASN A 62 -10.40 -3.37 -0.10
C ASN A 62 -10.93 -2.52 -1.28
N GLY A 63 -10.04 -1.67 -1.79
CA GLY A 63 -10.28 -0.79 -2.91
C GLY A 63 -10.50 -1.49 -4.25
N GLN A 64 -10.60 -0.69 -5.31
CA GLN A 64 -10.78 -1.20 -6.67
C GLN A 64 -10.16 -0.25 -7.71
N SER A 65 -9.85 -0.80 -8.88
CA SER A 65 -9.51 -0.03 -10.07
C SER A 65 -10.20 -0.63 -11.29
N ALA A 66 -10.16 0.08 -12.42
CA ALA A 66 -10.76 -0.39 -13.67
C ALA A 66 -10.23 -1.77 -14.13
N MET A 67 -8.99 -2.10 -13.78
CA MET A 67 -8.34 -3.36 -14.19
C MET A 67 -8.41 -4.46 -13.12
N ILE A 68 -8.64 -4.12 -11.86
CA ILE A 68 -8.59 -5.05 -10.73
C ILE A 68 -9.98 -5.13 -10.10
N LYS A 69 -10.67 -6.25 -10.37
CA LYS A 69 -12.03 -6.51 -9.89
C LYS A 69 -12.07 -6.72 -8.38
N ARG A 70 -11.05 -7.38 -7.84
CA ARG A 70 -10.86 -7.53 -6.40
C ARG A 70 -9.43 -7.17 -6.04
N TRP A 71 -9.30 -6.13 -5.24
CA TRP A 71 -8.10 -5.83 -4.49
C TRP A 71 -8.43 -5.93 -3.01
N ASP A 72 -7.68 -6.75 -2.29
CA ASP A 72 -7.91 -7.00 -0.87
C ASP A 72 -6.56 -7.11 -0.19
N HIS A 73 -6.05 -5.96 0.22
CA HIS A 73 -4.75 -5.82 0.87
C HIS A 73 -4.96 -5.65 2.37
N LEU A 74 -4.49 -6.60 3.16
CA LEU A 74 -4.45 -6.55 4.61
C LEU A 74 -3.00 -6.33 5.07
N ILE A 75 -2.79 -5.27 5.82
CA ILE A 75 -1.57 -4.99 6.57
C ILE A 75 -1.77 -5.47 8.00
N VAL A 76 -0.84 -6.30 8.48
CA VAL A 76 -0.82 -6.82 9.84
C VAL A 76 0.45 -6.34 10.52
N LEU A 77 0.31 -5.72 11.68
CA LEU A 77 1.39 -5.31 12.56
C LEU A 77 1.27 -6.07 13.87
N GLU A 78 2.27 -6.86 14.22
CA GLU A 78 2.27 -7.66 15.44
C GLU A 78 3.64 -7.59 16.12
N PRO A 79 3.69 -7.69 17.47
CA PRO A 79 4.95 -7.66 18.20
C PRO A 79 5.81 -8.87 17.85
N GLU A 80 7.13 -8.64 17.69
CA GLU A 80 8.11 -9.68 17.45
C GLU A 80 9.42 -9.34 18.18
N GLY A 81 9.60 -9.94 19.37
CA GLY A 81 10.73 -9.61 20.24
C GLY A 81 10.71 -8.12 20.64
N SER A 82 11.82 -7.41 20.40
CA SER A 82 11.91 -5.96 20.57
C SER A 82 11.41 -5.14 19.36
N GLY A 83 10.93 -5.82 18.32
CA GLY A 83 10.53 -5.22 17.04
C GLY A 83 9.06 -5.43 16.71
N THR A 84 8.73 -5.25 15.44
CA THR A 84 7.39 -5.42 14.89
C THR A 84 7.49 -6.24 13.61
N ARG A 85 6.72 -7.33 13.54
CA ARG A 85 6.49 -8.07 12.31
C ARG A 85 5.42 -7.32 11.51
N TYR A 86 5.86 -6.74 10.40
CA TYR A 86 5.02 -6.03 9.43
C TYR A 86 4.74 -6.98 8.25
N THR A 87 3.48 -7.34 8.02
CA THR A 87 3.08 -8.25 6.93
C THR A 87 2.08 -7.59 5.99
N ASP A 88 2.34 -7.65 4.68
CA ASP A 88 1.35 -7.34 3.64
C ASP A 88 0.76 -8.67 3.11
N ARG A 89 -0.56 -8.85 3.19
CA ARG A 89 -1.30 -9.93 2.54
C ARG A 89 -2.19 -9.34 1.47
N VAL A 90 -2.08 -9.80 0.23
CA VAL A 90 -2.84 -9.24 -0.89
C VAL A 90 -3.54 -10.34 -1.66
N VAL A 91 -4.86 -10.25 -1.78
CA VAL A 91 -5.66 -11.07 -2.69
C VAL A 91 -6.01 -10.22 -3.91
N ILE A 92 -5.71 -10.76 -5.09
CA ILE A 92 -5.86 -10.06 -6.37
C ILE A 92 -6.75 -10.90 -7.28
N ASP A 93 -7.78 -10.29 -7.83
CA ASP A 93 -8.53 -10.80 -8.98
C ASP A 93 -8.57 -9.73 -10.07
N ALA A 94 -7.92 -10.05 -11.20
CA ALA A 94 -7.90 -9.22 -12.40
C ALA A 94 -8.26 -10.05 -13.66
N GLY A 95 -9.01 -11.15 -13.50
CA GLY A 95 -9.32 -12.07 -14.60
C GLY A 95 -8.05 -12.60 -15.29
N LEU A 96 -7.96 -12.45 -16.62
CA LEU A 96 -6.81 -12.91 -17.41
C LEU A 96 -5.49 -12.21 -17.03
N LEU A 97 -5.57 -11.02 -16.41
CA LEU A 97 -4.39 -10.25 -15.97
C LEU A 97 -3.94 -10.61 -14.55
N THR A 98 -4.62 -11.53 -13.86
CA THR A 98 -4.31 -11.86 -12.45
C THR A 98 -2.85 -12.23 -12.25
N LEU A 99 -2.28 -13.09 -13.09
CA LEU A 99 -0.89 -13.52 -12.95
C LEU A 99 0.11 -12.34 -13.19
N PRO A 100 0.03 -11.57 -14.28
CA PRO A 100 0.83 -10.36 -14.45
C PRO A 100 0.72 -9.37 -13.29
N VAL A 101 -0.50 -9.06 -12.85
CA VAL A 101 -0.75 -8.11 -11.74
C VAL A 101 -0.17 -8.65 -10.43
N ALA A 102 -0.32 -9.94 -10.15
CA ALA A 102 0.25 -10.57 -8.96
C ALA A 102 1.79 -10.52 -8.95
N ARG A 103 2.44 -10.76 -10.09
CA ARG A 103 3.90 -10.64 -10.21
C ARG A 103 4.38 -9.21 -10.00
N PHE A 104 3.68 -8.24 -10.58
CA PHE A 104 3.95 -6.82 -10.34
C PHE A 104 3.79 -6.47 -8.85
N ALA A 105 2.68 -6.87 -8.24
CA ALA A 105 2.41 -6.63 -6.81
C ALA A 105 3.50 -7.23 -5.93
N GLN A 106 3.89 -8.49 -6.16
CA GLN A 106 4.99 -9.13 -5.42
C GLN A 106 6.29 -8.31 -5.50
N SER A 107 6.69 -7.87 -6.70
CA SER A 107 7.86 -7.02 -6.88
C SER A 107 7.73 -5.68 -6.14
N PHE A 108 6.56 -5.04 -6.22
CA PHE A 108 6.29 -3.77 -5.57
C PHE A 108 6.35 -3.88 -4.04
N TYR A 109 5.71 -4.89 -3.45
CA TYR A 109 5.73 -5.09 -2.01
C TYR A 109 7.11 -5.50 -1.51
N ALA A 110 7.86 -6.34 -2.22
CA ALA A 110 9.24 -6.64 -1.87
C ALA A 110 10.12 -5.38 -1.83
N HIS A 111 9.92 -4.45 -2.77
CA HIS A 111 10.56 -3.14 -2.74
C HIS A 111 10.13 -2.31 -1.53
N ARG A 112 8.82 -2.22 -1.28
CA ARG A 112 8.25 -1.44 -0.18
C ARG A 112 8.75 -1.95 1.18
N GLN A 113 8.86 -3.25 1.37
CA GLN A 113 9.43 -3.90 2.56
C GLN A 113 10.90 -3.52 2.77
N ARG A 114 11.74 -3.56 1.72
CA ARG A 114 13.13 -3.08 1.81
C ARG A 114 13.23 -1.60 2.15
N ARG A 115 12.31 -0.78 1.63
CA ARG A 115 12.28 0.66 1.94
C ARG A 115 11.83 0.95 3.36
N TRP A 116 10.92 0.14 3.92
CA TRP A 116 10.56 0.20 5.33
C TRP A 116 11.76 -0.09 6.23
N GLN A 117 12.54 -1.13 5.94
CA GLN A 117 13.75 -1.44 6.71
C GLN A 117 14.73 -0.25 6.72
N LYS A 118 15.00 0.35 5.55
CA LYS A 118 15.83 1.56 5.45
C LYS A 118 15.30 2.74 6.27
N LEU A 119 13.98 2.89 6.32
CA LEU A 119 13.33 3.96 7.09
C LEU A 119 13.48 3.72 8.60
N VAL A 120 13.39 2.46 9.04
CA VAL A 120 13.62 2.09 10.43
C VAL A 120 15.08 2.32 10.81
N GLU A 121 16.01 1.90 9.96
CA GLU A 121 17.46 2.13 10.13
C GLU A 121 17.81 3.62 10.21
N SER A 122 17.08 4.49 9.49
CA SER A 122 17.27 5.94 9.54
C SER A 122 16.50 6.63 10.68
N GLY A 123 15.85 5.88 11.58
CA GLY A 123 15.06 6.46 12.67
C GLY A 123 13.84 7.25 12.18
N PHE A 124 13.25 6.83 11.06
CA PHE A 124 12.18 7.53 10.34
C PHE A 124 12.57 8.91 9.82
N ALA A 125 13.87 9.20 9.66
CA ALA A 125 14.31 10.36 8.90
C ALA A 125 14.11 10.08 7.40
N TYR A 126 13.16 10.79 6.78
CA TYR A 126 12.97 10.83 5.33
C TYR A 126 12.66 12.25 4.88
N GLU A 127 13.18 12.64 3.71
CA GLU A 127 12.76 13.89 3.09
C GLU A 127 11.35 13.71 2.52
N ALA A 128 10.45 14.60 2.92
CA ALA A 128 9.13 14.76 2.31
C ALA A 128 9.30 15.45 0.95
N GLY A 129 9.86 14.74 -0.02
CA GLY A 129 9.95 15.20 -1.41
C GLY A 129 8.77 14.78 -2.28
#